data_AF-A0A4Q0SWK8-F1
#
_entry.id   AF-A0A4Q0SWK8-F1
#
_cell.length_a   1.000
_cell.length_b   1.000
_cell.length_c   1.000
_cell.angle_alpha   90.00
_cell.angle_beta   90.00
_cell.angle_gamma   90.00
#
_symmetry.space_group_name_H-M   'P 1'
#
loop_
_entity.id
_entity.type
_entity.pdbx_description
1 polymer ?
#
loop_
_entity_poly.entity_id
_entity_poly.type
_entity_poly.pdbx_seq_one_letter_code
_entity_poly.pdbx_strand_id
1 'polypeptide(L)'
;MLIYQPQKETGEWRDDALYREAQTALHALIVPDTEGALAAKFGAETSGEVMLYSPQDRQKRRGLLYAGGVTGARGMDGENAGVDALARAFANQRKETARPVFGCSFLSLLNRQATGVAEARLANPEAVPGGTQ
;
A
#
# COMPACT_ATOMS: atom_id res chain seq x y z
N MET A 1 4.19 6.04 7.35
CA MET A 1 3.22 5.01 6.92
C MET A 1 2.45 5.56 5.74
N LEU A 2 2.36 4.79 4.65
CA LEU A 2 1.54 5.16 3.50
C LEU A 2 0.13 4.59 3.72
N ILE A 3 -0.90 5.40 3.47
CA ILE A 3 -2.28 4.91 3.45
C ILE A 3 -2.90 5.26 2.11
N TYR A 4 -3.34 4.25 1.38
CA TYR A 4 -3.93 4.41 0.06
C TYR A 4 -5.13 5.36 0.11
N GLN A 5 -5.16 6.31 -0.81
CA GLN A 5 -6.27 7.25 -0.97
C GLN A 5 -6.75 7.26 -2.43
N PRO A 6 -8.03 6.99 -2.71
CA PRO A 6 -8.62 7.27 -4.01
C PRO A 6 -8.61 8.77 -4.33
N GLN A 7 -8.38 9.16 -5.58
CA GLN A 7 -8.28 10.56 -6.01
C GLN A 7 -9.56 11.36 -5.77
N LYS A 8 -10.72 10.70 -5.87
CA LYS A 8 -12.05 11.32 -5.70
C LYS A 8 -12.52 11.37 -4.24
N GLU A 9 -11.73 10.84 -3.32
CA GLU A 9 -12.08 10.77 -1.91
C GLU A 9 -11.74 12.09 -1.21
N THR A 10 -12.70 12.63 -0.46
CA THR A 10 -12.60 13.96 0.19
C THR A 10 -11.77 13.92 1.47
N GLY A 11 -11.47 12.72 1.98
CA GLY A 11 -10.59 12.52 3.13
C GLY A 11 -11.31 12.44 4.47
N GLU A 12 -12.64 12.28 4.47
CA GLU A 12 -13.45 12.16 5.69
C GLU A 12 -13.08 10.93 6.54
N TRP A 13 -12.57 9.86 5.90
CA TRP A 13 -12.05 8.67 6.57
C TRP A 13 -10.77 8.91 7.38
N ARG A 14 -10.13 10.08 7.26
CA ARG A 14 -8.91 10.42 8.03
C ARG A 14 -9.21 10.68 9.52
N ASP A 15 -10.48 10.87 9.88
CA ASP A 15 -10.93 10.98 11.27
C ASP A 15 -11.24 9.62 11.93
N ASP A 16 -11.10 8.52 11.18
CA ASP A 16 -11.36 7.16 11.67
C ASP A 16 -10.34 6.74 12.75
N ALA A 17 -10.78 5.86 13.65
CA ALA A 17 -10.01 5.36 14.79
C ALA A 17 -8.66 4.79 14.38
N LEU A 18 -8.59 4.06 13.25
CA LEU A 18 -7.35 3.50 12.71
C LEU A 18 -6.32 4.59 12.37
N TYR A 19 -6.77 5.70 11.78
CA TYR A 19 -5.90 6.79 11.37
C TYR A 19 -5.32 7.51 12.60
N ARG A 20 -6.16 7.73 13.62
CA ARG A 20 -5.76 8.31 14.89
C ARG A 20 -4.80 7.41 15.66
N GLU A 21 -5.10 6.12 15.74
CA GLU A 21 -4.27 5.12 16.42
C GLU A 21 -2.90 4.99 15.76
N ALA A 22 -2.83 4.99 14.44
CA ALA A 22 -1.55 4.95 13.72
C ALA A 22 -0.69 6.21 13.98
N GLN A 23 -1.29 7.38 14.21
CA GLN A 23 -0.55 8.59 14.56
C GLN A 23 -0.02 8.55 16.00
N THR A 24 -0.84 8.09 16.95
CA THR A 24 -0.52 8.13 18.37
C THR A 24 0.35 6.95 18.81
N ALA A 25 0.03 5.72 18.42
CA ALA A 25 0.71 4.52 18.90
C ALA A 25 2.09 4.32 18.27
N LEU A 26 2.26 4.70 17.00
CA LEU A 26 3.48 4.41 16.23
C LEU A 26 4.42 5.61 16.09
N HIS A 27 4.03 6.79 16.58
CA HIS A 27 4.72 8.07 16.31
C HIS A 27 5.05 8.24 14.82
N ALA A 28 4.22 7.68 13.94
CA ALA A 28 4.50 7.59 12.52
C ALA A 28 3.94 8.81 11.79
N LEU A 29 4.73 9.38 10.88
CA LEU A 29 4.18 10.29 9.88
C LEU A 29 3.27 9.49 8.94
N ILE A 30 1.98 9.82 8.96
CA ILE A 30 1.03 9.26 8.01
C ILE A 30 1.01 10.13 6.76
N VAL A 31 1.26 9.51 5.60
CA VAL A 31 1.23 10.16 4.30
C VAL A 31 0.13 9.50 3.47
N PRO A 32 -0.91 10.24 3.06
CA PRO A 32 -1.88 9.73 2.10
C PRO A 32 -1.19 9.43 0.77
N ASP A 33 -1.43 8.24 0.24
CA ASP A 33 -0.87 7.77 -1.02
C ASP A 33 -1.94 7.76 -2.11
N THR A 34 -2.08 8.90 -2.78
CA THR A 34 -3.08 9.10 -3.82
C THR A 34 -2.87 8.11 -4.96
N GLU A 35 -3.85 7.25 -5.18
CA GLU A 35 -3.85 6.18 -6.21
C GLU A 35 -2.62 5.25 -6.12
N GLY A 36 -1.99 5.14 -4.94
CA GLY A 36 -0.83 4.27 -4.74
C GLY A 36 0.46 4.75 -5.41
N ALA A 37 0.56 6.03 -5.79
CA ALA A 37 1.71 6.56 -6.53
C ALA A 37 3.05 6.45 -5.78
N LEU A 38 3.06 6.60 -4.45
CA LEU A 38 4.25 6.41 -3.63
C LEU A 38 4.55 4.92 -3.43
N ALA A 39 3.55 4.09 -3.13
CA ALA A 39 3.70 2.64 -3.04
C ALA A 39 4.34 2.08 -4.31
N ALA A 40 3.87 2.50 -5.50
CA ALA A 40 4.46 2.12 -6.78
C ALA A 40 5.92 2.58 -6.93
N LYS A 41 6.26 3.81 -6.50
CA LYS A 41 7.66 4.31 -6.51
C LYS A 41 8.58 3.54 -5.59
N PHE A 42 8.06 3.04 -4.46
CA PHE A 42 8.81 2.20 -3.54
C PHE A 42 8.82 0.72 -3.94
N GLY A 43 8.02 0.34 -4.95
CA GLY A 43 7.87 -1.05 -5.40
C GLY A 43 7.05 -1.92 -4.43
N ALA A 44 6.19 -1.30 -3.61
CA ALA A 44 5.32 -2.03 -2.70
C ALA A 44 4.13 -2.64 -3.46
N GLU A 45 3.90 -3.93 -3.27
CA GLU A 45 2.88 -4.67 -4.04
C GLU A 45 1.68 -5.10 -3.19
N THR A 46 1.88 -5.21 -1.87
CA THR A 46 0.90 -5.76 -0.93
C THR A 46 0.72 -4.88 0.29
N SER A 47 -0.53 -4.68 0.73
CA SER A 47 -0.82 -3.96 1.98
C SER A 47 -0.15 -4.65 3.17
N GLY A 48 0.52 -3.87 4.03
CA GLY A 48 1.24 -4.41 5.20
C GLY A 48 2.70 -4.75 4.93
N GLU A 49 3.21 -4.48 3.72
CA GLU A 49 4.63 -4.55 3.44
C GLU A 49 5.40 -3.46 4.20
N VAL A 50 6.53 -3.84 4.80
CA VAL A 50 7.40 -2.93 5.55
C VAL A 50 8.76 -2.87 4.87
N MET A 51 9.24 -1.64 4.65
CA MET A 51 10.54 -1.38 4.04
C MET A 51 11.43 -0.60 5.00
N LEU A 52 12.67 -1.07 5.19
CA LEU A 52 13.71 -0.39 5.94
C LEU A 52 14.83 0.04 5.00
N TYR A 53 15.17 1.33 5.04
CA TYR A 53 16.29 1.89 4.29
C TYR A 53 17.43 2.28 5.22
N SER A 54 18.66 2.15 4.73
CA SER A 54 19.83 2.65 5.44
C SER A 54 19.70 4.16 5.68
N PRO A 55 20.37 4.69 6.73
CA PRO A 55 20.54 6.11 6.92
C PRO A 55 21.06 6.77 5.64
N GLN A 56 20.66 8.02 5.45
CA GLN A 56 21.22 8.81 4.37
C GLN A 56 22.67 9.15 4.71
N ASP A 57 23.58 8.68 3.88
CA ASP A 57 24.96 9.13 3.88
C ASP A 57 25.06 10.28 2.86
N ARG A 58 25.79 11.35 3.20
CA ARG A 58 26.03 12.46 2.25
C ARG A 58 26.77 11.99 1.00
N GLN A 59 27.49 10.86 1.09
CA GLN A 59 28.30 10.30 0.00
C GLN A 59 27.68 9.08 -0.68
N LYS A 60 26.65 8.45 -0.09
CA LYS A 60 26.07 7.21 -0.62
C LYS A 60 24.55 7.30 -0.70
N ARG A 61 23.97 6.70 -1.74
CA ARG A 61 22.52 6.52 -1.82
C ARG A 61 22.05 5.59 -0.71
N ARG A 62 20.83 5.83 -0.22
CA ARG A 62 20.17 4.94 0.73
C ARG A 62 20.01 3.55 0.11
N GLY A 63 20.39 2.52 0.84
CA GLY A 63 20.21 1.13 0.45
C GLY A 63 18.97 0.53 1.12
N LEU A 64 18.25 -0.35 0.42
CA LEU A 64 17.16 -1.13 1.01
C LEU A 64 17.77 -2.26 1.88
N LEU A 65 17.50 -2.21 3.18
CA LEU A 65 17.97 -3.20 4.16
C LEU A 65 16.94 -4.31 4.39
N TYR A 66 15.65 -4.00 4.27
CA TYR A 66 14.56 -4.98 4.40
C TYR A 66 13.37 -4.55 3.56
N ALA A 67 12.70 -5.52 2.93
CA ALA A 67 11.37 -5.37 2.34
C ALA A 67 10.62 -6.68 2.55
N GLY A 68 9.51 -6.66 3.29
CA GLY A 68 8.75 -7.86 3.57
C GLY A 68 7.71 -7.67 4.66
N GLY A 69 7.05 -8.76 5.03
CA GLY A 69 6.00 -8.74 6.04
C GLY A 69 6.55 -8.70 7.46
N VAL A 70 5.76 -8.16 8.37
CA VAL A 70 6.00 -8.20 9.82
C VAL A 70 4.86 -8.92 10.53
N THR A 71 4.16 -9.82 9.85
CA THR A 71 3.09 -10.68 10.36
C THR A 71 3.34 -12.12 9.89
N GLY A 72 3.39 -13.09 10.81
CA GLY A 72 3.67 -14.49 10.49
C GLY A 72 2.50 -15.20 9.78
N ALA A 73 1.27 -14.88 10.17
CA ALA A 73 0.01 -15.27 9.51
C ALA A 73 -1.14 -14.38 10.01
N ARG A 74 -2.33 -14.50 9.40
CA ARG A 74 -3.56 -13.85 9.94
C ARG A 74 -3.97 -14.51 11.26
N GLY A 75 -4.21 -13.70 12.30
CA GLY A 75 -4.78 -14.17 13.57
C GLY A 75 -3.81 -14.91 14.50
N MET A 76 -2.50 -14.87 14.25
CA MET A 76 -1.49 -15.34 15.20
C MET A 76 -0.77 -14.17 15.86
N ASP A 77 -0.97 -14.04 17.17
CA ASP A 77 -0.06 -13.32 18.06
C ASP A 77 1.11 -14.25 18.42
N GLY A 78 2.35 -13.77 18.34
CA GLY A 78 3.53 -14.58 18.68
C GLY A 78 4.79 -14.21 17.92
N GLU A 79 5.81 -15.07 18.03
CA GLU A 79 7.09 -14.91 17.35
C GLU A 79 6.92 -14.68 15.86
N ASN A 80 7.64 -13.68 15.37
CA ASN A 80 7.46 -13.20 14.04
C ASN A 80 8.82 -13.00 13.40
N ALA A 81 9.17 -13.98 12.58
CA ALA A 81 10.46 -14.02 11.96
C ALA A 81 10.71 -12.82 10.98
N GLY A 82 9.64 -12.08 10.62
CA GLY A 82 9.71 -10.81 9.90
C GLY A 82 10.05 -9.63 10.81
N VAL A 83 9.45 -9.56 12.01
CA VAL A 83 9.84 -8.57 13.03
C VAL A 83 11.29 -8.80 13.46
N ASP A 84 11.71 -10.05 13.65
CA ASP A 84 13.09 -10.36 14.04
C ASP A 84 14.09 -9.99 12.93
N ALA A 85 13.74 -10.25 11.67
CA ALA A 85 14.54 -9.85 10.53
C ALA A 85 14.65 -8.33 10.43
N LEU A 86 13.54 -7.62 10.58
CA LEU A 86 13.52 -6.15 10.59
C LEU A 86 14.38 -5.59 11.73
N ALA A 87 14.27 -6.16 12.93
CA ALA A 87 15.04 -5.75 14.10
C ALA A 87 16.55 -5.99 13.90
N ARG A 88 16.95 -7.14 13.34
CA ARG A 88 18.36 -7.41 12.99
C ARG A 88 18.87 -6.47 11.90
N ALA A 89 18.08 -6.21 10.87
CA ALA A 89 18.45 -5.26 9.80
C ALA A 89 18.69 -3.86 10.37
N PHE A 90 17.82 -3.43 11.30
CA PHE A 90 17.94 -2.16 12.00
C PHE A 90 19.16 -2.10 12.92
N ALA A 91 19.36 -3.12 13.76
CA ALA A 91 20.47 -3.13 14.71
C ALA A 91 21.84 -3.20 14.02
N ASN A 92 21.96 -4.03 12.98
CA ASN A 92 23.23 -4.31 12.32
C ASN A 92 23.50 -3.42 11.10
N GLN A 93 22.51 -2.65 10.65
CA GLN A 93 22.57 -1.86 9.43
C GLN A 93 22.96 -2.71 8.21
N ARG A 94 22.41 -3.93 8.15
CA ARG A 94 22.69 -4.94 7.11
C ARG A 94 21.41 -5.43 6.46
N LYS A 95 21.55 -5.89 5.22
CA LYS A 95 20.43 -6.44 4.46
C LYS A 95 20.00 -7.78 5.07
N GLU A 96 18.70 -7.94 5.29
CA GLU A 96 18.10 -9.19 5.75
C GLU A 96 17.17 -9.77 4.68
N THR A 97 16.89 -11.06 4.80
CA THR A 97 16.00 -11.77 3.88
C THR A 97 14.55 -11.36 4.09
N ALA A 98 13.86 -11.07 2.99
CA ALA A 98 12.44 -10.75 2.97
C ALA A 98 11.59 -11.88 3.57
N ARG A 99 10.50 -11.50 4.25
CA ARG A 99 9.45 -12.44 4.68
C ARG A 99 8.16 -12.21 3.89
N PRO A 100 7.32 -13.24 3.72
CA PRO A 100 6.02 -13.10 3.05
C PRO A 100 5.20 -11.96 3.64
N VAL A 101 4.53 -11.21 2.77
CA VAL A 101 3.56 -10.19 3.15
C VAL A 101 2.16 -10.76 2.93
N PHE A 102 1.30 -10.67 3.93
CA PHE A 102 -0.09 -11.11 3.82
C PHE A 102 -1.02 -9.90 3.83
N GLY A 103 -1.66 -9.64 2.70
CA GLY A 103 -2.52 -8.48 2.54
C GLY A 103 -3.25 -8.46 1.21
N CYS A 104 -3.96 -7.36 0.97
CA CYS A 104 -4.57 -7.09 -0.33
C CYS A 104 -3.50 -6.57 -1.28
N SER A 105 -3.54 -7.00 -2.54
CA SER A 105 -2.63 -6.50 -3.57
C SER A 105 -3.03 -5.09 -4.03
N PHE A 106 -2.04 -4.20 -4.18
CA PHE A 106 -2.22 -2.89 -4.80
C PHE A 106 -2.43 -2.98 -6.32
N LEU A 107 -1.93 -4.04 -6.97
CA LEU A 107 -2.04 -4.26 -8.43
C LEU A 107 -3.51 -4.45 -8.87
N SER A 108 -4.36 -4.99 -8.00
CA SER A 108 -5.80 -5.12 -8.28
C SER A 108 -6.51 -3.76 -8.42
N LEU A 109 -6.02 -2.72 -7.73
CA LEU A 109 -6.59 -1.38 -7.78
C LEU A 109 -6.15 -0.60 -9.03
N LEU A 110 -4.90 -0.77 -9.44
CA LEU A 110 -4.37 -0.18 -10.69
C LEU A 110 -5.04 -0.77 -11.93
N ASN A 111 -5.39 -2.07 -11.92
CA ASN A 111 -6.00 -2.72 -13.07
C ASN A 111 -7.51 -2.46 -13.21
N ARG A 112 -8.22 -2.16 -12.11
CA ARG A 112 -9.65 -1.78 -12.16
C ARG A 112 -9.88 -0.36 -12.70
N GLN A 113 -8.91 0.54 -12.54
CA GLN A 113 -8.99 1.88 -13.13
C GLN A 113 -8.79 1.88 -14.65
N ALA A 114 -8.09 0.87 -15.20
CA ALA A 114 -7.93 0.71 -16.65
C ALA A 114 -9.19 0.12 -17.33
N THR A 115 -9.93 -0.76 -16.65
CA THR A 115 -11.14 -1.40 -17.21
C THR A 115 -12.44 -0.61 -16.98
N GLY A 116 -12.48 0.31 -16.04
CA GLY A 116 -13.65 1.17 -15.76
C GLY A 116 -14.02 2.17 -16.86
N VAL A 117 -13.19 2.32 -17.92
CA VAL A 117 -13.49 3.17 -19.09
C VAL A 117 -14.00 2.35 -20.28
N ALA A 118 -13.80 1.02 -20.28
CA ALA A 118 -14.13 0.17 -21.44
C ALA A 118 -15.57 -0.35 -21.43
N GLU A 119 -16.20 -0.55 -20.27
CA GLU A 119 -17.57 -1.09 -20.22
C GLU A 119 -18.67 -0.06 -20.45
N ALA A 120 -18.39 1.24 -20.27
CA ALA A 120 -19.39 2.30 -20.49
C ALA A 120 -19.69 2.60 -21.97
N ARG A 121 -18.95 2.00 -22.92
CA ARG A 121 -19.10 2.30 -24.36
C ARG A 121 -19.69 1.16 -25.20
N LEU A 122 -19.95 -0.02 -24.62
CA LEU A 122 -20.53 -1.17 -25.34
C LEU A 122 -21.99 -1.51 -24.96
N ALA A 123 -22.67 -0.68 -24.18
CA ALA A 123 -24.07 -0.86 -23.83
C ALA A 123 -24.95 0.28 -24.36
N ASN A 124 -24.95 0.53 -25.68
CA ASN A 124 -26.10 1.17 -26.35
C ASN A 124 -26.10 1.00 -27.88
N PRO A 125 -26.64 -0.10 -28.43
CA PRO A 125 -27.19 -0.10 -29.78
C PRO A 125 -28.67 0.29 -29.71
N GLU A 126 -28.95 1.51 -30.15
CA GLU A 126 -30.22 1.94 -30.78
C GLU A 126 -31.53 1.76 -29.98
N ALA A 127 -31.86 2.77 -29.17
CA ALA A 127 -33.25 3.16 -28.98
C ALA A 127 -33.74 3.91 -30.24
N VAL A 128 -34.48 3.21 -31.11
CA VAL A 128 -35.29 3.84 -32.17
C VAL A 128 -36.57 4.38 -31.52
N PRO A 129 -36.87 5.69 -31.58
CA PRO A 129 -38.12 6.22 -31.06
C PRO A 129 -39.27 5.89 -32.03
N GLY A 130 -40.37 5.39 -31.48
CA GLY A 130 -41.62 5.16 -32.20
C GLY A 130 -42.16 6.45 -32.83
N GLY A 131 -42.47 6.37 -34.12
CA GLY A 131 -43.31 7.32 -34.83
C GLY A 131 -44.67 6.69 -35.12
N THR A 132 -45.70 7.19 -34.45
CA THR A 132 -47.10 7.09 -34.88
C THR A 132 -47.27 7.76 -36.25
N GLN A 133 -47.90 7.06 -37.20
CA GLN A 133 -49.18 7.41 -37.84
C GLN A 133 -49.80 6.15 -38.44
#